data_AF-A0A6I2R6C9-F1
#
_entry.id   AF-A0A6I2R6C9-F1
#
_cell.length_a   1.000
_cell.length_b   1.000
_cell.length_c   1.000
_cell.angle_alpha   90.00
_cell.angle_beta   90.00
_cell.angle_gamma   90.00
#
_symmetry.space_group_name_H-M   'P 1'
#
loop_
_entity.id
_entity.type
_entity.pdbx_description
1 polymer ?
#
loop_
_entity_poly.entity_id
_entity_poly.type
_entity_poly.pdbx_seq_one_letter_code
_entity_poly.pdbx_strand_id
1 'polypeptide(L)'
;MAKIDTSKIEGYANMTPEQKLAALEGFEYEDNSAELEKQKNALSKANSEAAEWKRKHNALLSEEEKKKQEDADKLAQMEQELADLRKGKTVSEYKAKFVAQGYDEALAEETAKALADGDSAKVFANQSKFLEEYAKKVKADAIKKTPKPGAGAGSGSGTEDAVDYGKKIEEAQKNGDITAVAYYTRLKAQAEAEAKGE
;
A
#
# COMPACT_ATOMS: atom_id res chain seq x y z
N MET A 1 85.02 4.77 -1.58
CA MET A 1 85.38 4.29 -0.23
C MET A 1 84.59 5.10 0.79
N ALA A 2 83.98 4.47 1.78
CA ALA A 2 83.37 5.19 2.90
C ALA A 2 84.46 6.00 3.63
N LYS A 3 84.18 7.25 4.00
CA LYS A 3 85.09 8.07 4.80
C LYS A 3 85.06 7.57 6.26
N ILE A 4 86.24 7.39 6.86
CA ILE A 4 86.35 7.06 8.28
C ILE A 4 85.86 8.27 9.07
N ASP A 5 84.83 8.03 9.89
CA ASP A 5 84.33 9.02 10.82
C ASP A 5 85.22 9.03 12.07
N THR A 6 86.25 9.87 12.03
CA THR A 6 87.23 9.99 13.11
C THR A 6 86.65 10.54 14.42
N SER A 7 85.38 11.00 14.42
CA SER A 7 84.69 11.38 15.67
C SER A 7 84.34 10.19 16.56
N LYS A 8 84.31 8.98 15.97
CA LYS A 8 84.10 7.72 16.69
C LYS A 8 85.37 7.17 17.35
N ILE A 9 86.53 7.77 17.04
CA ILE A 9 87.81 7.41 17.66
C ILE A 9 88.05 8.39 18.82
N GLU A 10 87.90 7.90 20.04
CA GLU A 10 88.01 8.73 21.25
C GLU A 10 89.39 9.40 21.34
N GLY A 11 89.42 10.73 21.53
CA GLY A 11 90.66 11.49 21.67
C GLY A 11 91.48 11.66 20.39
N TYR A 12 90.97 11.24 19.21
CA TYR A 12 91.71 11.25 17.94
C TYR A 12 92.34 12.61 17.61
N ALA A 13 91.65 13.73 17.87
CA ALA A 13 92.17 15.06 17.61
C ALA A 13 93.50 15.37 18.35
N ASN A 14 93.67 14.80 19.55
CA ASN A 14 94.77 15.08 20.49
C ASN A 14 95.90 14.04 20.45
N MET A 15 95.82 13.02 19.59
CA MET A 15 96.83 11.97 19.42
C MET A 15 98.04 12.43 18.59
N THR A 16 99.22 11.84 18.83
CA THR A 16 100.39 12.02 17.95
C THR A 16 100.14 11.39 16.58
N PRO A 17 100.88 11.78 15.52
CA PRO A 17 100.71 11.22 14.17
C PRO A 17 100.78 9.68 14.13
N GLU A 18 101.68 9.09 14.92
CA GLU A 18 101.88 7.64 15.01
C GLU A 18 100.69 6.96 15.70
N GLN A 19 100.14 7.59 16.75
CA GLN A 19 98.95 7.12 17.46
C GLN A 19 97.69 7.23 16.60
N LYS A 20 97.57 8.29 15.78
CA LYS A 20 96.48 8.45 14.80
C LYS A 20 96.55 7.37 13.72
N LEU A 21 97.75 7.05 13.24
CA LEU A 21 97.94 5.98 12.25
C LEU A 21 97.51 4.62 12.83
N ALA A 22 97.99 4.28 14.02
CA ALA A 22 97.60 3.04 14.70
C ALA A 22 96.09 2.98 15.00
N ALA A 23 95.49 4.10 15.39
CA ALA A 23 94.05 4.17 15.66
C ALA A 23 93.18 4.07 14.39
N LEU A 24 93.67 4.58 13.24
CA LEU A 24 93.02 4.38 11.95
C LEU A 24 93.20 2.96 11.42
N GLU A 25 94.38 2.35 11.59
CA GLU A 25 94.66 0.97 11.17
C GLU A 25 93.85 -0.05 11.99
N GLY A 26 93.61 0.22 13.27
CA GLY A 26 92.75 -0.59 14.14
C GLY A 26 91.25 -0.26 14.08
N PHE A 27 90.83 0.71 13.26
CA PHE A 27 89.43 1.11 13.16
C PHE A 27 88.63 0.12 12.31
N GLU A 28 87.83 -0.72 12.96
CA GLU A 28 86.88 -1.61 12.30
C GLU A 28 85.50 -0.93 12.19
N TYR A 29 84.90 -0.98 11.01
CA TYR A 29 83.51 -0.55 10.83
C TYR A 29 82.58 -1.67 11.31
N GLU A 30 81.53 -1.31 12.06
CA GLU A 30 80.42 -2.21 12.31
C GLU A 30 79.72 -2.56 11.00
N ASP A 31 79.84 -3.82 10.55
CA ASP A 31 79.13 -4.33 9.38
C ASP A 31 77.66 -4.58 9.72
N ASN A 32 76.88 -3.50 9.67
CA ASN A 32 75.44 -3.49 9.92
C ASN A 32 74.61 -3.96 8.71
N SER A 33 75.23 -4.51 7.66
CA SER A 33 74.53 -4.92 6.44
C SER A 33 73.47 -5.99 6.70
N ALA A 34 73.77 -6.98 7.54
CA ALA A 34 72.84 -8.04 7.93
C ALA A 34 71.65 -7.51 8.75
N GLU A 35 71.89 -6.56 9.65
CA GLU A 35 70.83 -5.95 10.45
C GLU A 35 69.95 -5.01 9.60
N LEU A 36 70.56 -4.25 8.69
CA LEU A 36 69.86 -3.42 7.72
C LEU A 36 68.95 -4.28 6.82
N GLU A 37 69.44 -5.43 6.35
CA GLU A 37 68.66 -6.35 5.53
C GLU A 37 67.50 -6.99 6.32
N LYS A 38 67.74 -7.35 7.59
CA LYS A 38 66.68 -7.83 8.50
C LYS A 38 65.61 -6.76 8.74
N GLN A 39 65.98 -5.51 8.96
CA GLN A 39 65.05 -4.40 9.13
C GLN A 39 64.27 -4.10 7.85
N LYS A 40 64.91 -4.12 6.68
CA LYS A 40 64.24 -3.98 5.37
C LYS A 40 63.23 -5.11 5.14
N ASN A 41 63.58 -6.35 5.44
CA ASN A 41 62.68 -7.49 5.33
C ASN A 41 61.50 -7.39 6.29
N ALA A 42 61.73 -6.98 7.53
CA ALA A 42 60.66 -6.73 8.50
C ALA A 42 59.72 -5.60 8.04
N LEU A 43 60.28 -4.51 7.51
CA LEU A 43 59.51 -3.38 7.00
C LEU A 43 58.69 -3.77 5.76
N SER A 44 59.28 -4.54 4.85
CA SER A 44 58.59 -5.07 3.67
C SER A 44 57.40 -5.96 4.07
N LYS A 45 57.61 -6.86 5.03
CA LYS A 45 56.56 -7.74 5.57
C LYS A 45 55.43 -6.95 6.25
N ALA A 46 55.78 -6.00 7.11
CA ALA A 46 54.80 -5.14 7.77
C ALA A 46 53.98 -4.32 6.76
N ASN A 47 54.62 -3.81 5.71
CA ASN A 47 53.94 -3.08 4.64
C ASN A 47 52.99 -3.98 3.84
N SER A 48 53.38 -5.22 3.52
CA SER A 48 52.50 -6.17 2.85
C SER A 48 51.30 -6.55 3.71
N GLU A 49 51.49 -6.80 5.00
CA GLU A 49 50.41 -7.11 5.93
C GLU A 49 49.44 -5.92 6.07
N ALA A 50 49.97 -4.69 6.16
CA ALA A 50 49.14 -3.48 6.20
C ALA A 50 48.33 -3.28 4.91
N ALA A 51 48.91 -3.59 3.74
CA ALA A 51 48.21 -3.52 2.47
C ALA A 51 47.09 -4.56 2.37
N GLU A 52 47.34 -5.79 2.84
CA GLU A 52 46.32 -6.85 2.92
C GLU A 52 45.19 -6.48 3.88
N TRP A 53 45.50 -5.95 5.05
CA TRP A 53 44.50 -5.48 6.01
C TRP A 53 43.63 -4.38 5.44
N LYS A 54 44.22 -3.38 4.74
CA LYS A 54 43.46 -2.34 4.05
C LYS A 54 42.51 -2.93 2.99
N ARG A 55 42.98 -3.90 2.19
CA ARG A 55 42.13 -4.58 1.19
C ARG A 55 40.97 -5.33 1.84
N LYS A 56 41.24 -6.12 2.88
CA LYS A 56 40.21 -6.89 3.61
C LYS A 56 39.19 -5.96 4.26
N HIS A 57 39.64 -4.89 4.90
CA HIS A 57 38.74 -3.92 5.53
C HIS A 57 37.82 -3.24 4.51
N ASN A 58 38.37 -2.81 3.37
CA ASN A 58 37.57 -2.19 2.31
C ASN A 58 36.55 -3.17 1.69
N ALA A 59 36.93 -4.44 1.52
CA ALA A 59 36.02 -5.47 1.03
C ALA A 59 34.87 -5.73 2.02
N LEU A 60 35.17 -5.86 3.31
CA LEU A 60 34.16 -6.02 4.37
C LEU A 60 33.19 -4.84 4.43
N LEU A 61 33.72 -3.61 4.35
CA LEU A 61 32.89 -2.40 4.33
C LEU A 61 31.92 -2.44 3.14
N SER A 62 32.40 -2.82 1.95
CA SER A 62 31.57 -2.93 0.75
C SER A 62 30.51 -4.04 0.85
N GLU A 63 30.83 -5.17 1.45
CA GLU A 63 29.86 -6.26 1.69
C GLU A 63 28.79 -5.85 2.70
N GLU A 64 29.17 -5.15 3.77
CA GLU A 64 28.23 -4.66 4.79
C GLU A 64 27.29 -3.58 4.23
N GLU A 65 27.80 -2.66 3.40
CA GLU A 65 26.99 -1.68 2.66
C GLU A 65 25.97 -2.37 1.74
N LYS A 66 26.41 -3.38 0.98
CA LYS A 66 25.53 -4.15 0.10
C LYS A 66 24.45 -4.89 0.89
N LYS A 67 24.82 -5.54 1.99
CA LYS A 67 23.88 -6.25 2.86
C LYS A 67 22.86 -5.28 3.47
N LYS A 68 23.31 -4.10 3.91
CA LYS A 68 22.42 -3.07 4.45
C LYS A 68 21.42 -2.58 3.40
N GLN A 69 21.85 -2.42 2.15
CA GLN A 69 20.94 -2.08 1.05
C GLN A 69 19.93 -3.20 0.79
N GLU A 70 20.38 -4.46 0.69
CA GLU A 70 19.50 -5.61 0.51
C GLU A 70 18.48 -5.77 1.64
N ASP A 71 18.89 -5.54 2.90
CA ASP A 71 18.00 -5.60 4.05
C ASP A 71 17.01 -4.44 4.05
N ALA A 72 17.43 -3.23 3.65
CA ALA A 72 16.54 -2.09 3.48
C ALA A 72 15.51 -2.33 2.36
N ASP A 73 15.93 -2.89 1.23
CA ASP A 73 15.04 -3.22 0.11
C ASP A 73 14.03 -4.31 0.49
N LYS A 74 14.47 -5.35 1.21
CA LYS A 74 13.58 -6.39 1.74
C LYS A 74 12.57 -5.81 2.73
N LEU A 75 13.02 -4.94 3.63
CA LEU A 75 12.14 -4.31 4.62
C LEU A 75 11.10 -3.42 3.93
N ALA A 76 11.51 -2.62 2.93
CA ALA A 76 10.59 -1.83 2.14
C ALA A 76 9.56 -2.69 1.37
N GLN A 77 10.00 -3.80 0.78
CA GLN A 77 9.11 -4.77 0.13
C GLN A 77 8.10 -5.37 1.13
N MET A 78 8.56 -5.81 2.30
CA MET A 78 7.69 -6.35 3.35
C MET A 78 6.68 -5.30 3.86
N GLU A 79 7.11 -4.05 4.03
CA GLU A 79 6.22 -2.95 4.44
C GLU A 79 5.14 -2.68 3.39
N GLN A 80 5.51 -2.69 2.11
CA GLN A 80 4.57 -2.54 1.01
C GLN A 80 3.56 -3.70 0.95
N GLU A 81 4.03 -4.95 1.02
CA GLU A 81 3.15 -6.12 1.04
C GLU A 81 2.18 -6.10 2.23
N LEU A 82 2.65 -5.69 3.42
CA LEU A 82 1.80 -5.54 4.60
C LEU A 82 0.75 -4.43 4.42
N ALA A 83 1.11 -3.32 3.77
CA ALA A 83 0.18 -2.24 3.46
C ALA A 83 -0.91 -2.71 2.47
N ASP A 84 -0.51 -3.40 1.41
CA ASP A 84 -1.42 -3.94 0.40
C ASP A 84 -2.35 -5.00 0.99
N LEU A 85 -1.84 -5.89 1.84
CA LEU A 85 -2.64 -6.90 2.52
C LEU A 85 -3.67 -6.26 3.47
N ARG A 86 -3.26 -5.25 4.25
CA ARG A 86 -4.17 -4.50 5.12
C ARG A 86 -5.25 -3.81 4.32
N LYS A 87 -4.89 -3.12 3.23
CA LYS A 87 -5.85 -2.47 2.34
C LYS A 87 -6.83 -3.46 1.72
N GLY A 88 -6.33 -4.60 1.20
CA GLY A 88 -7.15 -5.66 0.65
C GLY A 88 -8.13 -6.26 1.65
N LYS A 89 -7.71 -6.47 2.90
CA LYS A 89 -8.58 -6.91 4.00
C LYS A 89 -9.69 -5.88 4.28
N THR A 90 -9.34 -4.61 4.43
CA THR A 90 -10.29 -3.53 4.68
C THR A 90 -11.33 -3.41 3.56
N VAL A 91 -10.90 -3.43 2.30
CA VAL A 91 -11.80 -3.41 1.14
C VAL A 91 -12.74 -4.63 1.15
N SER A 92 -12.23 -5.82 1.48
CA SER A 92 -13.05 -7.03 1.54
C SER A 92 -14.11 -6.96 2.64
N GLU A 93 -13.76 -6.47 3.83
CA GLU A 93 -14.69 -6.26 4.94
C GLU A 93 -15.78 -5.23 4.58
N TYR A 94 -15.40 -4.12 3.93
CA TYR A 94 -16.35 -3.12 3.46
C TYR A 94 -17.26 -3.67 2.36
N LYS A 95 -16.73 -4.40 1.39
CA LYS A 95 -17.52 -5.05 0.32
C LYS A 95 -18.58 -5.95 0.94
N ALA A 96 -18.21 -6.80 1.90
CA ALA A 96 -19.15 -7.66 2.61
C ALA A 96 -20.28 -6.87 3.30
N LYS A 97 -19.96 -5.73 3.94
CA LYS A 97 -20.96 -4.85 4.57
C LYS A 97 -21.89 -4.18 3.56
N PHE A 98 -21.40 -3.78 2.39
CA PHE A 98 -22.25 -3.19 1.34
C PHE A 98 -23.14 -4.24 0.67
N VAL A 99 -22.61 -5.44 0.39
CA VAL A 99 -23.42 -6.57 -0.10
C VAL A 99 -24.52 -6.93 0.90
N ALA A 100 -24.21 -6.95 2.20
CA ALA A 100 -25.22 -7.19 3.25
C ALA A 100 -26.31 -6.11 3.31
N GLN A 101 -26.02 -4.89 2.88
CA GLN A 101 -27.00 -3.80 2.74
C GLN A 101 -27.83 -3.88 1.45
N GLY A 102 -27.52 -4.84 0.57
CA GLY A 102 -28.26 -5.10 -0.66
C GLY A 102 -27.68 -4.43 -1.90
N TYR A 103 -26.47 -3.88 -1.82
CA TYR A 103 -25.74 -3.45 -3.01
C TYR A 103 -25.45 -4.67 -3.91
N ASP A 104 -25.47 -4.48 -5.22
CA ASP A 104 -24.90 -5.48 -6.12
C ASP A 104 -23.39 -5.60 -5.89
N GLU A 105 -22.82 -6.73 -6.30
CA GLU A 105 -21.43 -7.05 -5.98
C GLU A 105 -20.43 -6.05 -6.58
N ALA A 106 -20.70 -5.52 -7.78
CA ALA A 106 -19.81 -4.59 -8.47
C ALA A 106 -19.85 -3.21 -7.81
N LEU A 107 -21.05 -2.68 -7.51
CA LEU A 107 -21.20 -1.40 -6.81
C LEU A 107 -20.68 -1.50 -5.37
N ALA A 108 -20.88 -2.63 -4.70
CA ALA A 108 -20.32 -2.88 -3.36
C ALA A 108 -18.79 -2.86 -3.37
N GLU A 109 -18.16 -3.51 -4.34
CA GLU A 109 -16.70 -3.51 -4.49
C GLU A 109 -16.16 -2.11 -4.80
N GLU A 110 -16.80 -1.40 -5.72
CA GLU A 110 -16.40 -0.05 -6.09
C GLU A 110 -16.52 0.92 -4.90
N THR A 111 -17.61 0.83 -4.15
CA THR A 111 -17.85 1.68 -2.97
C THR A 111 -16.91 1.33 -1.81
N ALA A 112 -16.60 0.04 -1.63
CA ALA A 112 -15.63 -0.42 -0.64
C ALA A 112 -14.21 0.11 -0.93
N LYS A 113 -13.78 0.08 -2.20
CA LYS A 113 -12.50 0.66 -2.63
C LYS A 113 -12.48 2.17 -2.38
N ALA A 114 -13.52 2.89 -2.82
CA ALA A 114 -13.63 4.33 -2.60
C ALA A 114 -13.59 4.71 -1.12
N LEU A 115 -14.27 3.95 -0.26
CA LEU A 115 -14.26 4.18 1.18
C LEU A 115 -12.88 3.91 1.81
N ALA A 116 -12.19 2.84 1.38
CA ALA A 116 -10.83 2.55 1.84
C ALA A 116 -9.80 3.60 1.36
N ASP A 117 -10.02 4.18 0.17
CA ASP A 117 -9.18 5.23 -0.42
C ASP A 117 -9.53 6.64 0.09
N GLY A 118 -10.58 6.80 0.90
CA GLY A 118 -11.05 8.10 1.38
C GLY A 118 -11.73 8.98 0.31
N ASP A 119 -12.05 8.40 -0.85
CA ASP A 119 -12.74 9.08 -1.96
C ASP A 119 -14.24 9.23 -1.64
N SER A 120 -14.54 10.25 -0.84
CA SER A 120 -15.90 10.55 -0.41
C SER A 120 -16.83 10.88 -1.58
N ALA A 121 -16.32 11.57 -2.61
CA ALA A 121 -17.11 11.93 -3.79
C ALA A 121 -17.63 10.69 -4.50
N LYS A 122 -16.77 9.68 -4.66
CA LYS A 122 -17.13 8.41 -5.27
C LYS A 122 -18.05 7.56 -4.38
N VAL A 123 -17.85 7.58 -3.06
CA VAL A 123 -18.77 6.94 -2.11
C VAL A 123 -20.19 7.52 -2.25
N PHE A 124 -20.34 8.85 -2.26
CA PHE A 124 -21.64 9.49 -2.42
C PHE A 124 -22.26 9.20 -3.80
N ALA A 125 -21.47 9.26 -4.88
CA ALA A 125 -21.96 8.93 -6.21
C ALA A 125 -22.51 7.50 -6.29
N ASN A 126 -21.82 6.53 -5.70
CA ASN A 126 -22.27 5.15 -5.68
C ASN A 126 -23.47 4.93 -4.76
N GLN A 127 -23.52 5.62 -3.62
CA GLN A 127 -24.70 5.62 -2.75
C GLN A 127 -25.93 6.16 -3.47
N SER A 128 -25.80 7.19 -4.31
CA SER A 128 -26.89 7.69 -5.16
C SER A 128 -27.36 6.65 -6.17
N LYS A 129 -26.44 5.98 -6.87
CA LYS A 129 -26.79 4.88 -7.81
C LYS A 129 -27.58 3.78 -7.10
N PHE A 130 -27.12 3.34 -5.93
CA PHE A 130 -27.82 2.34 -5.13
C PHE A 130 -29.24 2.78 -4.77
N LEU A 131 -29.43 4.03 -4.34
CA LEU A 131 -30.75 4.56 -3.98
C LEU A 131 -31.69 4.62 -5.20
N GLU A 132 -31.19 4.97 -6.37
CA GLU A 132 -31.97 4.98 -7.61
C GLU A 132 -32.44 3.58 -7.99
N GLU A 133 -31.55 2.59 -7.93
CA GLU A 133 -31.88 1.19 -8.22
C GLU A 133 -32.83 0.60 -7.18
N TYR A 134 -32.58 0.87 -5.91
CA TYR A 134 -33.45 0.48 -4.82
C TYR A 134 -34.85 1.06 -5.00
N ALA A 135 -34.98 2.35 -5.34
CA ALA A 135 -36.26 2.98 -5.60
C ALA A 135 -36.99 2.36 -6.81
N LYS A 136 -36.27 2.01 -7.89
CA LYS A 136 -36.84 1.29 -9.04
C LYS A 136 -37.36 -0.08 -8.63
N LYS A 137 -36.59 -0.83 -7.83
CA LYS A 137 -36.99 -2.16 -7.32
C LYS A 137 -38.24 -2.08 -6.45
N VAL A 138 -38.29 -1.13 -5.51
CA VAL A 138 -39.46 -0.91 -4.65
C VAL A 138 -40.71 -0.57 -5.48
N LYS A 139 -40.59 0.32 -6.47
CA LYS A 139 -41.71 0.64 -7.38
C LYS A 139 -42.17 -0.57 -8.18
N ALA A 140 -41.24 -1.36 -8.72
CA ALA A 140 -41.58 -2.57 -9.47
C ALA A 140 -42.27 -3.63 -8.59
N ASP A 141 -41.79 -3.83 -7.37
CA ASP A 141 -42.39 -4.78 -6.42
C ASP A 141 -43.78 -4.32 -5.96
N ALA A 142 -43.99 -3.01 -5.79
CA ALA A 142 -45.32 -2.45 -5.52
C ALA A 142 -46.31 -2.73 -6.66
N ILE A 143 -45.89 -2.53 -7.92
CA ILE A 143 -46.72 -2.83 -9.10
C ILE A 143 -47.03 -4.33 -9.18
N LYS A 144 -46.06 -5.22 -8.92
CA LYS A 144 -46.28 -6.67 -8.94
C LYS A 144 -47.25 -7.14 -7.85
N LYS A 145 -47.22 -6.52 -6.67
CA LYS A 145 -48.12 -6.83 -5.56
C LYS A 145 -49.50 -6.19 -5.73
N THR A 146 -49.65 -5.23 -6.63
CA THR A 146 -50.96 -4.65 -6.95
C THR A 146 -51.76 -5.70 -7.73
N PRO A 147 -52.91 -6.18 -7.20
CA PRO A 147 -53.71 -7.18 -7.89
C PRO A 147 -54.09 -6.70 -9.29
N LYS A 148 -53.85 -7.54 -10.30
CA LYS A 148 -54.32 -7.26 -11.66
C LYS A 148 -55.86 -7.24 -11.61
N PRO A 149 -56.54 -6.23 -12.16
CA PRO A 149 -58.00 -6.27 -12.26
C PRO A 149 -58.40 -7.56 -12.98
N GLY A 150 -59.38 -8.27 -12.42
CA GLY A 150 -59.84 -9.54 -12.97
C GLY A 150 -60.27 -9.38 -14.43
N ALA A 151 -59.68 -10.19 -15.32
CA ALA A 151 -60.12 -10.28 -16.70
C ALA A 151 -61.46 -11.04 -16.73
N GLY A 152 -62.56 -10.31 -16.65
CA GLY A 152 -63.89 -10.91 -16.59
C GLY A 152 -65.02 -9.93 -16.25
N ALA A 153 -65.11 -8.83 -16.97
CA ALA A 153 -66.36 -8.08 -17.12
C ALA A 153 -66.38 -7.43 -18.50
N GLY A 154 -66.38 -8.28 -19.53
CA GLY A 154 -66.57 -7.87 -20.91
C GLY A 154 -67.56 -8.80 -21.58
N SER A 155 -68.77 -8.29 -21.79
CA SER A 155 -69.79 -8.78 -22.73
C SER A 155 -70.55 -10.08 -22.38
N GLY A 156 -71.56 -9.94 -21.51
CA GLY A 156 -72.68 -10.88 -21.40
C GLY A 156 -73.92 -10.11 -20.96
N SER A 157 -74.94 -10.12 -21.82
CA SER A 157 -76.27 -9.54 -21.66
C SER A 157 -76.83 -9.44 -20.22
N GLY A 158 -77.31 -8.24 -19.87
CA GLY A 158 -78.50 -8.06 -19.03
C GLY A 158 -78.32 -8.08 -17.51
N THR A 159 -78.68 -6.95 -16.89
CA THR A 159 -79.12 -6.74 -15.48
C THR A 159 -78.03 -6.72 -14.38
N GLU A 160 -77.93 -5.52 -13.75
CA GLU A 160 -77.44 -5.23 -12.38
C GLU A 160 -75.99 -5.55 -12.00
N ASP A 161 -75.10 -4.54 -12.09
CA ASP A 161 -74.14 -4.15 -11.03
C ASP A 161 -73.17 -3.09 -11.57
N ALA A 162 -73.58 -1.82 -11.50
CA ALA A 162 -72.65 -0.71 -11.71
C ALA A 162 -71.58 -0.77 -10.60
N VAL A 163 -70.29 -0.72 -10.98
CA VAL A 163 -69.19 -0.76 -10.01
C VAL A 163 -69.28 0.45 -9.08
N ASP A 164 -69.67 0.23 -7.82
CA ASP A 164 -69.71 1.28 -6.80
C ASP A 164 -68.29 1.59 -6.30
N TYR A 165 -67.64 2.57 -6.92
CA TYR A 165 -66.32 3.04 -6.52
C TYR A 165 -66.31 3.62 -5.10
N GLY A 166 -67.43 4.14 -4.59
CA GLY A 166 -67.54 4.66 -3.22
C GLY A 166 -67.37 3.54 -2.20
N LYS A 167 -68.09 2.43 -2.38
CA LYS A 167 -67.97 1.25 -1.51
C LYS A 167 -66.55 0.67 -1.51
N LYS A 168 -65.89 0.62 -2.67
CA LYS A 168 -64.49 0.15 -2.79
C LYS A 168 -63.47 1.08 -2.10
N ILE A 169 -63.72 2.40 -2.10
CA ILE A 169 -62.90 3.35 -1.34
C ILE A 169 -63.07 3.13 0.17
N GLU A 170 -64.30 2.95 0.65
CA GLU A 170 -64.57 2.71 2.08
C GLU A 170 -63.97 1.39 2.59
N GLU A 171 -64.07 0.32 1.82
CA GLU A 171 -63.44 -0.96 2.15
C GLU A 171 -61.91 -0.84 2.20
N ALA A 172 -61.31 -0.13 1.25
CA ALA A 172 -59.88 0.16 1.24
C ALA A 172 -59.45 1.01 2.44
N GLN A 173 -60.25 2.00 2.84
CA GLN A 173 -60.02 2.81 4.05
C GLN A 173 -60.09 1.95 5.32
N LYS A 174 -61.11 1.08 5.45
CA LYS A 174 -61.25 0.15 6.59
C LYS A 174 -60.08 -0.83 6.70
N ASN A 175 -59.54 -1.25 5.55
CA ASN A 175 -58.41 -2.17 5.48
C ASN A 175 -57.04 -1.48 5.58
N GLY A 176 -57.00 -0.14 5.69
CA GLY A 176 -55.76 0.63 5.73
C GLY A 176 -54.95 0.63 4.42
N ASP A 177 -55.58 0.25 3.31
CA ASP A 177 -54.93 0.17 1.98
C ASP A 177 -55.00 1.53 1.28
N ILE A 178 -54.11 2.44 1.69
CA ILE A 178 -54.03 3.81 1.18
C ILE A 178 -53.81 3.83 -0.36
N THR A 179 -53.12 2.84 -0.90
CA THR A 179 -52.92 2.65 -2.33
C THR A 179 -54.22 2.36 -3.07
N ALA A 180 -55.05 1.44 -2.56
CA ALA A 180 -56.37 1.16 -3.12
C ALA A 180 -57.32 2.36 -2.99
N VAL A 181 -57.24 3.12 -1.89
CA VAL A 181 -58.00 4.37 -1.72
C VAL A 181 -57.69 5.37 -2.83
N ALA A 182 -56.41 5.65 -3.08
CA ALA A 182 -55.99 6.57 -4.13
C ALA A 182 -56.43 6.09 -5.53
N TYR A 183 -56.35 4.78 -5.77
CA TYR A 183 -56.73 4.16 -7.04
C TYR A 183 -58.23 4.30 -7.33
N TYR A 184 -59.10 3.88 -6.41
CA TYR A 184 -60.55 3.94 -6.63
C TYR A 184 -61.07 5.38 -6.64
N THR A 185 -60.43 6.29 -5.90
CA THR A 185 -60.73 7.72 -5.98
C THR A 185 -60.49 8.28 -7.38
N ARG A 186 -59.39 7.87 -8.04
CA ARG A 186 -59.09 8.29 -9.42
C ARG A 186 -60.11 7.72 -10.42
N LEU A 187 -60.47 6.45 -10.28
CA LEU A 187 -61.46 5.83 -11.17
C LEU A 187 -62.85 6.45 -11.04
N LYS A 188 -63.26 6.77 -9.80
CA LYS A 188 -64.49 7.51 -9.54
C LYS A 188 -64.48 8.87 -10.27
N ALA A 189 -63.38 9.60 -10.15
CA ALA A 189 -63.23 10.90 -10.83
C ALA A 189 -63.23 10.78 -12.37
N GLN A 190 -62.66 9.70 -12.93
CA GLN A 190 -62.71 9.44 -14.38
C GLN A 190 -64.12 9.11 -14.85
N ALA A 191 -64.84 8.22 -14.15
CA ALA A 191 -66.22 7.89 -14.48
C ALA A 191 -67.14 9.12 -14.36
N GLU A 192 -66.94 9.96 -13.35
CA GLU A 192 -67.68 11.22 -13.20
C GLU A 192 -67.34 12.26 -14.28
N ALA A 193 -66.10 12.28 -14.77
CA ALA A 193 -65.69 13.16 -15.86
C ALA A 193 -66.25 12.68 -17.21
N GLU A 194 -66.24 11.37 -17.47
CA GLU A 194 -66.84 10.75 -18.65
C GLU A 194 -68.36 10.96 -18.67
N ALA A 195 -69.05 10.83 -17.52
CA ALA A 195 -70.48 11.09 -17.40
C ALA A 195 -70.88 12.57 -17.54
N LYS A 196 -69.92 13.50 -17.42
CA LYS A 196 -70.14 14.95 -17.60
C LYS A 196 -69.71 15.46 -18.98
N GLY A 197 -69.11 14.59 -19.80
CA GLY A 197 -68.51 14.93 -21.10
C GLY A 197 -69.40 14.64 -22.32
N GLU A 198 -70.66 14.26 -22.13
CA GLU A 198 -71.70 14.22 -23.18
C GLU A 198 -72.55 15.49 -23.21
#